data_AF-A0A8T4MLV3-F1
#
_entry.id   AF-A0A8T4MLV3-F1
#
_cell.length_a   1.000
_cell.length_b   1.000
_cell.length_c   1.000
_cell.angle_alpha   90.00
_cell.angle_beta   90.00
_cell.angle_gamma   90.00
#
_symmetry.space_group_name_H-M   'P 1'
#
loop_
_entity.id
_entity.type
_entity.pdbx_description
1 polymer ?
#
loop_
_entity_poly.entity_id
_entity_poly.type
_entity_poly.pdbx_seq_one_letter_code
_entity_poly.pdbx_strand_id
1 'polypeptide(L)'
;MFGSSEKADSKMKKNHFGGRTMHIDVSRRFYQEGDSGIAFKIIPSQKHKGMVLSNKLKKELIRDFELDKNYAQLHAVCIYYLIRDELDSFDNLVICNDESYFDVKRYLDILFLDNEKYLSKFITSLSKLREITGDAKIRSYADGIANVYRRKALKPIRRRQKGVLLDIVQINYKMIKEKLEVTKKIK
;
A
#
# COMPACT_ATOMS: atom_id res chain seq x y z
N MET A 1 -9.78 46.04 -21.75
CA MET A 1 -9.02 44.96 -22.40
C MET A 1 -8.75 43.89 -21.36
N PHE A 2 -9.46 42.76 -21.44
CA PHE A 2 -9.30 41.64 -20.53
C PHE A 2 -8.17 40.74 -21.04
N GLY A 3 -7.03 40.78 -20.36
CA GLY A 3 -5.87 39.93 -20.62
C GLY A 3 -6.00 38.60 -19.88
N SER A 4 -6.61 37.63 -20.56
CA SER A 4 -6.44 36.17 -20.47
C SER A 4 -5.52 35.63 -19.37
N SER A 5 -6.14 35.15 -18.29
CA SER A 5 -5.61 34.12 -17.39
C SER A 5 -5.84 32.74 -18.00
N GLU A 6 -4.88 32.16 -18.71
CA GLU A 6 -5.02 30.78 -19.19
C GLU A 6 -3.66 30.15 -19.49
N LYS A 7 -2.85 29.95 -18.45
CA LYS A 7 -1.70 29.04 -18.48
C LYS A 7 -1.52 28.32 -17.15
N ALA A 8 -2.53 27.57 -16.75
CA ALA A 8 -2.37 26.57 -15.69
C ALA A 8 -3.46 25.52 -15.78
N ASP A 9 -3.51 24.73 -16.87
CA ASP A 9 -4.22 23.47 -16.79
C ASP A 9 -3.72 22.35 -17.70
N SER A 10 -3.61 21.17 -17.08
CA SER A 10 -3.63 19.83 -17.67
C SER A 10 -2.38 19.30 -18.43
N LYS A 11 -1.34 18.95 -17.67
CA LYS A 11 -0.69 17.63 -17.85
C LYS A 11 -1.11 16.69 -16.73
N MET A 12 -2.42 16.47 -16.58
CA MET A 12 -2.90 15.29 -15.86
C MET A 12 -2.36 14.08 -16.63
N LYS A 13 -1.37 13.39 -16.07
CA LYS A 13 -0.99 12.07 -16.58
C LYS A 13 -2.27 11.23 -16.60
N LYS A 14 -2.75 10.87 -17.79
CA LYS A 14 -3.91 9.99 -17.95
C LYS A 14 -3.68 8.77 -17.07
N ASN A 15 -4.57 8.58 -16.10
CA ASN A 15 -4.57 7.37 -15.30
C ASN A 15 -5.10 6.22 -16.17
N HIS A 16 -4.45 5.07 -16.11
CA HIS A 16 -4.71 3.90 -16.94
C HIS A 16 -6.11 3.29 -16.77
N PHE A 17 -6.83 3.65 -15.70
CA PHE A 17 -8.17 3.13 -15.39
C PHE A 17 -9.30 4.16 -15.50
N GLY A 18 -9.06 5.39 -15.95
CA GLY A 18 -10.10 6.42 -16.06
C GLY A 18 -10.73 6.91 -14.75
N GLY A 19 -10.36 6.34 -13.59
CA GLY A 19 -10.79 6.75 -12.24
C GLY A 19 -9.62 7.12 -11.33
N ARG A 20 -9.83 7.11 -10.00
CA ARG A 20 -8.76 7.31 -8.99
C ARG A 20 -8.11 5.96 -8.69
N THR A 21 -6.80 5.84 -8.91
CA THR A 21 -6.08 4.58 -8.73
C THR A 21 -5.08 4.70 -7.60
N MET A 22 -5.25 3.87 -6.57
CA MET A 22 -4.29 3.68 -5.50
C MET A 22 -3.27 2.62 -5.91
N HIS A 23 -2.02 3.00 -6.03
CA HIS A 23 -0.90 2.04 -6.08
C HIS A 23 -0.40 1.80 -4.66
N ILE A 24 -0.17 0.55 -4.30
CA ILE A 24 0.53 0.16 -3.07
C ILE A 24 1.81 -0.57 -3.44
N ASP A 25 2.90 -0.30 -2.74
CA ASP A 25 4.17 -1.02 -2.92
C ASP A 25 4.88 -1.25 -1.59
N VAL A 26 5.77 -2.24 -1.60
CA VAL A 26 6.64 -2.58 -0.48
C VAL A 26 8.11 -2.38 -0.85
N SER A 27 8.77 -1.53 -0.07
CA SER A 27 10.22 -1.39 -0.11
C SER A 27 10.83 -2.32 0.93
N ARG A 28 11.73 -3.19 0.45
CA ARG A 28 12.35 -4.29 1.20
C ARG A 28 11.31 -5.27 1.74
N ARG A 29 11.25 -6.46 1.14
CA ARG A 29 10.27 -7.50 1.44
C ARG A 29 10.32 -7.93 2.91
N PHE A 30 9.23 -8.51 3.40
CA PHE A 30 9.13 -8.87 4.81
C PHE A 30 10.16 -9.92 5.23
N TYR A 31 10.50 -10.86 4.33
CA TYR A 31 11.55 -11.86 4.53
C TYR A 31 12.98 -11.29 4.52
N GLN A 32 13.19 -10.08 3.99
CA GLN A 32 14.52 -9.48 3.90
C GLN A 32 14.93 -8.82 5.21
N GLU A 33 16.22 -8.89 5.55
CA GLU A 33 16.75 -8.31 6.77
C GLU A 33 16.62 -6.76 6.82
N GLY A 34 16.21 -6.25 7.98
CA GLY A 34 16.05 -4.83 8.24
C GLY A 34 14.61 -4.36 8.08
N ASP A 35 14.37 -3.07 8.19
CA ASP A 35 13.01 -2.53 8.21
C ASP A 35 12.33 -2.63 6.83
N SER A 36 11.04 -2.94 6.83
CA SER A 36 10.20 -2.95 5.62
C SER A 36 9.27 -1.75 5.63
N GLY A 37 9.22 -1.01 4.53
CA GLY A 37 8.28 0.11 4.36
C GLY A 37 7.21 -0.26 3.36
N ILE A 38 5.96 0.06 3.66
CA ILE A 38 4.84 -0.11 2.74
C ILE A 38 4.08 1.19 2.67
N ALA A 39 3.69 1.60 1.46
CA ALA A 39 3.02 2.86 1.27
C ALA A 39 2.08 2.80 0.07
N PHE A 40 1.11 3.70 0.05
CA PHE A 40 0.26 3.94 -1.10
C PHE A 40 0.48 5.32 -1.71
N LYS A 41 0.09 5.47 -2.97
CA LYS A 41 -0.15 6.75 -3.64
C LYS A 41 -1.41 6.67 -4.49
N ILE A 42 -2.29 7.67 -4.38
CA ILE A 42 -3.51 7.77 -5.18
C ILE A 42 -3.30 8.72 -6.35
N ILE A 43 -3.39 8.23 -7.59
CA ILE A 43 -3.33 9.02 -8.82
C ILE A 43 -4.76 9.36 -9.27
N PRO A 44 -5.05 10.59 -9.76
CA PRO A 44 -4.13 11.68 -10.10
C PRO A 44 -3.64 12.54 -8.94
N SER A 45 -4.16 12.34 -7.72
CA SER A 45 -3.75 13.14 -6.55
C SER A 45 -2.27 12.94 -6.17
N GLN A 46 -1.78 13.75 -5.23
CA GLN A 46 -0.50 13.49 -4.56
C GLN A 46 -0.68 12.84 -3.18
N LYS A 47 -1.91 12.43 -2.81
CA LYS A 47 -2.18 11.81 -1.51
C LYS A 47 -1.41 10.50 -1.39
N HIS A 48 -0.65 10.39 -0.31
CA HIS A 48 0.12 9.20 0.01
C HIS A 48 0.10 8.97 1.52
N LYS A 49 0.21 7.71 1.92
CA LYS A 49 0.34 7.29 3.32
C LYS A 49 1.24 6.08 3.37
N GLY A 50 1.88 5.85 4.50
CA GLY A 50 2.72 4.67 4.65
C GLY A 50 2.91 4.23 6.08
N MET A 51 3.57 3.10 6.24
CA MET A 51 3.95 2.54 7.53
C MET A 51 5.29 1.82 7.39
N VAL A 52 5.88 1.48 8.54
CA VAL A 52 7.11 0.71 8.61
C VAL A 52 6.96 -0.39 9.63
N LEU A 53 7.35 -1.60 9.26
CA LEU A 53 7.61 -2.69 10.18
C LEU A 53 9.10 -2.72 10.49
N SER A 54 9.44 -2.54 11.76
CA SER A 54 10.82 -2.68 12.21
C SER A 54 11.30 -4.12 12.08
N ASN A 55 12.60 -4.33 11.86
CA ASN A 55 13.17 -5.68 11.80
C ASN A 55 12.83 -6.51 13.06
N LYS A 56 12.82 -5.87 14.23
CA LYS A 56 12.45 -6.51 15.50
C LYS A 56 11.01 -7.05 15.46
N LEU A 57 10.05 -6.20 15.09
CA LEU A 57 8.64 -6.57 15.01
C LEU A 57 8.42 -7.68 13.96
N LYS A 58 9.10 -7.61 12.81
CA LYS A 58 9.03 -8.67 11.80
C LYS A 58 9.51 -10.02 12.35
N LYS A 59 10.66 -10.04 13.04
CA LYS A 59 11.19 -11.27 13.65
C LYS A 59 10.24 -11.86 14.70
N GLU A 60 9.63 -11.01 15.53
CA GLU A 60 8.63 -11.43 16.51
C GLU A 60 7.41 -12.06 15.83
N LEU A 61 6.85 -11.41 14.80
CA LEU A 61 5.70 -11.92 14.06
C LEU A 61 6.00 -13.22 13.31
N ILE A 62 7.17 -13.34 12.67
CA ILE A 62 7.56 -14.55 11.93
C ILE A 62 7.65 -15.73 12.89
N ARG A 63 8.26 -15.55 14.07
CA ARG A 63 8.39 -16.60 15.08
C ARG A 63 7.03 -17.04 15.63
N ASP A 64 6.17 -16.09 15.96
CA ASP A 64 4.94 -16.39 16.69
C ASP A 64 3.79 -16.89 15.78
N PHE A 65 3.86 -16.61 14.48
CA PHE A 65 2.82 -16.95 13.50
C PHE A 65 3.29 -17.86 12.36
N GLU A 66 4.54 -18.31 12.38
CA GLU A 66 5.13 -19.18 11.34
C GLU A 66 4.97 -18.58 9.92
N LEU A 67 5.26 -17.28 9.80
CA LEU A 67 5.07 -16.54 8.54
C LEU A 67 6.20 -16.74 7.53
N ASP A 68 7.20 -17.56 7.84
CA ASP A 68 8.33 -17.88 6.96
C ASP A 68 7.88 -18.45 5.60
N LYS A 69 6.66 -19.00 5.54
CA LYS A 69 6.03 -19.54 4.34
C LYS A 69 4.84 -18.71 3.83
N ASN A 70 4.45 -17.64 4.52
CA ASN A 70 3.19 -16.92 4.22
C ASN A 70 3.27 -15.40 4.47
N TYR A 71 4.26 -14.75 3.86
CA TYR A 71 4.41 -13.29 3.93
C TYR A 71 3.25 -12.53 3.27
N ALA A 72 2.48 -13.16 2.40
CA ALA A 72 1.27 -12.60 1.80
C ALA A 72 0.22 -12.22 2.86
N GLN A 73 0.07 -13.02 3.92
CA GLN A 73 -0.86 -12.74 5.02
C GLN A 73 -0.46 -11.47 5.77
N LEU A 74 0.82 -11.32 6.10
CA LEU A 74 1.34 -10.10 6.73
C LEU A 74 1.20 -8.88 5.81
N HIS A 75 1.42 -9.07 4.49
CA HIS A 75 1.25 -8.02 3.50
C HIS A 75 -0.20 -7.52 3.48
N ALA A 76 -1.18 -8.43 3.42
CA ALA A 76 -2.59 -8.10 3.44
C ALA A 76 -3.00 -7.35 4.72
N VAL A 77 -2.52 -7.78 5.89
CA VAL A 77 -2.78 -7.06 7.16
C VAL A 77 -2.22 -5.64 7.13
N CYS A 78 -1.02 -5.44 6.59
CA CYS A 78 -0.45 -4.10 6.44
C CYS A 78 -1.27 -3.24 5.47
N ILE A 79 -1.69 -3.79 4.34
CA ILE A 79 -2.54 -3.10 3.36
C ILE A 79 -3.88 -2.72 4.00
N TYR A 80 -4.53 -3.64 4.73
CA TYR A 80 -5.78 -3.37 5.43
C TYR A 80 -5.68 -2.12 6.31
N TYR A 81 -4.67 -2.05 7.17
CA TYR A 81 -4.48 -0.87 8.03
C TYR A 81 -4.11 0.40 7.27
N LEU A 82 -3.46 0.28 6.10
CA LEU A 82 -3.17 1.45 5.25
C LEU A 82 -4.43 2.04 4.62
N ILE A 83 -5.38 1.21 4.18
CA ILE A 83 -6.45 1.64 3.28
C ILE A 83 -7.84 1.68 3.91
N ARG A 84 -8.07 1.07 5.08
CA ARG A 84 -9.42 0.93 5.68
C ARG A 84 -10.15 2.26 5.86
N ASP A 85 -9.40 3.32 6.16
CA ASP A 85 -9.92 4.68 6.40
C ASP A 85 -9.89 5.54 5.13
N GLU A 86 -9.54 4.94 3.98
CA GLU A 86 -9.28 5.60 2.70
C GLU A 86 -10.11 5.03 1.55
N LEU A 87 -11.06 4.14 1.84
CA LEU A 87 -11.84 3.44 0.83
C LEU A 87 -12.64 4.40 -0.07
N ASP A 88 -13.06 5.57 0.41
CA ASP A 88 -13.76 6.56 -0.41
C ASP A 88 -12.84 7.35 -1.35
N SER A 89 -11.52 7.30 -1.12
CA SER A 89 -10.52 8.11 -1.80
C SER A 89 -10.07 7.54 -3.15
N PHE A 90 -10.41 6.28 -3.46
CA PHE A 90 -9.98 5.61 -4.68
C PHE A 90 -11.07 4.67 -5.25
N ASP A 91 -10.94 4.33 -6.52
CA ASP A 91 -11.85 3.44 -7.24
C ASP A 91 -11.16 2.12 -7.59
N ASN A 92 -9.86 2.20 -7.91
CA ASN A 92 -9.02 1.06 -8.27
C ASN A 92 -7.85 0.90 -7.29
N LEU A 93 -7.55 -0.34 -6.90
CA LEU A 93 -6.38 -0.70 -6.10
C LEU A 93 -5.43 -1.56 -6.93
N VAL A 94 -4.19 -1.09 -7.09
CA VAL A 94 -3.11 -1.80 -7.76
C VAL A 94 -2.07 -2.18 -6.71
N ILE A 95 -2.00 -3.48 -6.41
CA ILE A 95 -0.96 -4.02 -5.53
C ILE A 95 0.29 -4.24 -6.40
N CYS A 96 1.38 -3.57 -6.03
CA CYS A 96 2.62 -3.54 -6.79
C CYS A 96 3.69 -4.31 -6.05
N ASN A 97 4.48 -5.06 -6.84
CA ASN A 97 5.63 -5.80 -6.37
C ASN A 97 5.19 -6.71 -5.22
N ASP A 98 4.52 -7.82 -5.54
CA ASP A 98 3.82 -8.59 -4.51
C ASP A 98 4.59 -9.89 -4.19
N GLU A 99 4.47 -10.33 -2.93
CA GLU A 99 4.29 -11.76 -2.63
C GLU A 99 3.08 -12.28 -3.45
N SER A 100 2.85 -13.57 -3.66
CA SER A 100 1.69 -14.08 -4.46
C SER A 100 0.43 -13.17 -4.42
N TYR A 101 0.16 -12.41 -5.50
CA TYR A 101 -0.93 -11.43 -5.57
C TYR A 101 -2.27 -12.05 -5.19
N PHE A 102 -2.50 -13.28 -5.67
CA PHE A 102 -3.70 -14.04 -5.40
C PHE A 102 -3.90 -14.30 -3.91
N ASP A 103 -2.83 -14.64 -3.18
CA ASP A 103 -2.90 -14.84 -1.74
C ASP A 103 -3.13 -13.53 -0.99
N VAL A 104 -2.44 -12.45 -1.38
CA VAL A 104 -2.65 -11.13 -0.77
C VAL A 104 -4.11 -10.69 -0.95
N LYS A 105 -4.65 -10.83 -2.17
CA LYS A 105 -6.06 -10.50 -2.45
C LYS A 105 -7.00 -11.36 -1.61
N ARG A 106 -6.79 -12.68 -1.58
CA ARG A 106 -7.61 -13.61 -0.79
C ARG A 106 -7.70 -13.20 0.67
N TYR A 107 -6.56 -12.85 1.29
CA TYR A 107 -6.57 -12.39 2.69
C TYR A 107 -7.20 -11.01 2.87
N LEU A 108 -7.06 -10.11 1.90
CA LEU A 108 -7.75 -8.82 1.94
C LEU A 108 -9.27 -8.98 1.83
N ASP A 109 -9.75 -9.86 0.94
CA ASP A 109 -11.17 -10.17 0.80
C ASP A 109 -11.74 -10.71 2.14
N ILE A 110 -10.97 -11.53 2.85
CA ILE A 110 -11.33 -11.99 4.21
C ILE A 110 -11.39 -10.82 5.21
N LEU A 111 -10.38 -9.95 5.20
CA LEU A 111 -10.28 -8.83 6.15
C LEU A 111 -11.37 -7.75 5.93
N PHE A 112 -11.93 -7.69 4.73
CA PHE A 112 -12.95 -6.73 4.31
C PHE A 112 -14.29 -7.39 3.90
N LEU A 113 -14.55 -8.63 4.34
CA LEU A 113 -15.68 -9.44 3.87
C LEU A 113 -17.04 -8.69 3.95
N ASP A 114 -17.26 -7.93 5.02
CA ASP A 114 -18.51 -7.20 5.26
C ASP A 114 -18.43 -5.70 4.87
N ASN A 115 -17.40 -5.30 4.13
CA ASN A 115 -17.19 -3.90 3.76
C ASN A 115 -17.59 -3.66 2.30
N GLU A 116 -18.83 -3.20 2.10
CA GLU A 116 -19.39 -2.92 0.77
C GLU A 116 -18.51 -2.00 -0.08
N LYS A 117 -17.89 -0.99 0.53
CA LYS A 117 -17.01 -0.05 -0.18
C LYS A 117 -15.76 -0.73 -0.72
N TYR A 118 -15.18 -1.68 0.01
CA TYR A 118 -14.05 -2.47 -0.46
C TYR A 118 -14.49 -3.44 -1.57
N LEU A 119 -15.62 -4.12 -1.38
CA LEU A 119 -16.15 -5.08 -2.35
C LEU A 119 -16.48 -4.42 -3.71
N SER A 120 -16.82 -3.13 -3.71
CA SER A 120 -17.06 -2.37 -4.95
C SER A 120 -15.77 -1.95 -5.68
N LYS A 121 -14.57 -2.17 -5.14
CA LYS A 121 -13.31 -1.73 -5.74
C LYS A 121 -12.82 -2.71 -6.80
N PHE A 122 -12.23 -2.16 -7.86
CA PHE A 122 -11.45 -2.97 -8.78
C PHE A 122 -10.04 -3.18 -8.22
N ILE A 123 -9.68 -4.44 -7.93
CA ILE A 123 -8.39 -4.79 -7.34
C ILE A 123 -7.60 -5.63 -8.33
N THR A 124 -6.35 -5.24 -8.58
CA THR A 124 -5.48 -5.88 -9.57
C THR A 124 -4.02 -5.84 -9.14
N SER A 125 -3.17 -6.63 -9.81
CA SER A 125 -1.72 -6.51 -9.72
C SER A 125 -1.16 -5.53 -10.75
N LEU A 126 0.07 -5.05 -10.53
CA LEU A 126 0.79 -4.24 -11.52
C LEU A 126 1.04 -4.99 -12.83
N SER A 127 1.33 -6.29 -12.79
CA SER A 127 1.52 -7.11 -14.00
C SER A 127 0.24 -7.16 -14.82
N LYS A 128 -0.90 -7.41 -14.15
CA LYS A 128 -2.20 -7.45 -14.83
C LYS A 128 -2.62 -6.09 -15.37
N LEU A 129 -2.28 -5.00 -14.67
CA LEU A 129 -2.46 -3.64 -15.17
C LEU A 129 -1.72 -3.43 -16.51
N ARG A 130 -0.45 -3.86 -16.61
CA ARG A 130 0.34 -3.74 -17.84
C ARG A 130 -0.26 -4.53 -19.00
N GLU A 131 -0.83 -5.71 -18.73
CA GLU A 131 -1.56 -6.49 -19.72
C GLU A 131 -2.81 -5.77 -20.22
N ILE A 132 -3.64 -5.25 -19.30
CA ILE A 132 -4.90 -4.55 -19.63
C ILE A 132 -4.62 -3.31 -20.49
N THR A 133 -3.55 -2.57 -20.20
CA THR A 133 -3.23 -1.33 -20.93
C THR A 133 -2.39 -1.54 -22.18
N GLY A 134 -1.78 -2.71 -22.34
CA GLY A 134 -0.76 -2.95 -23.36
C GLY A 134 0.55 -2.18 -23.14
N ASP A 135 0.78 -1.61 -21.95
CA ASP A 135 2.00 -0.85 -21.64
C ASP A 135 2.84 -1.53 -20.55
N ALA A 136 3.87 -2.27 -20.99
CA ALA A 136 4.84 -2.93 -20.12
C ALA A 136 5.71 -1.96 -19.29
N LYS A 137 5.78 -0.68 -19.66
CA LYS A 137 6.64 0.32 -18.99
C LYS A 137 5.99 0.96 -17.77
N ILE A 138 4.70 0.69 -17.51
CA ILE A 138 4.02 1.21 -16.31
C ILE A 138 4.80 0.77 -15.07
N ARG A 139 5.20 1.75 -14.24
CA ARG A 139 5.87 1.53 -12.96
C ARG A 139 4.91 1.78 -11.81
N SER A 140 5.22 1.20 -10.66
CA SER A 140 4.56 1.54 -9.41
C SER A 140 4.79 3.02 -9.08
N TYR A 141 3.71 3.73 -8.80
CA TYR A 141 3.78 5.10 -8.29
C TYR A 141 4.11 5.15 -6.79
N ALA A 142 4.09 4.01 -6.09
CA ALA A 142 4.29 3.90 -4.66
C ALA A 142 5.69 3.38 -4.25
N ASP A 143 6.46 2.78 -5.17
CA ASP A 143 7.80 2.22 -4.90
C ASP A 143 8.73 3.22 -4.18
N GLY A 144 9.00 4.37 -4.81
CA GLY A 144 9.87 5.40 -4.24
C GLY A 144 9.35 5.95 -2.90
N ILE A 145 8.03 5.96 -2.71
CA ILE A 145 7.39 6.42 -1.48
C ILE A 145 7.61 5.40 -0.38
N ALA A 146 7.34 4.11 -0.61
CA ALA A 146 7.58 3.04 0.35
C ALA A 146 9.04 3.05 0.86
N ASN A 147 10.01 3.31 -0.02
CA ASN A 147 11.42 3.44 0.36
C ASN A 147 11.72 4.69 1.22
N VAL A 148 11.03 5.80 1.00
CA VAL A 148 11.14 6.98 1.87
C VAL A 148 10.61 6.67 3.26
N TYR A 149 9.44 6.03 3.36
CA TYR A 149 8.85 5.62 4.64
C TYR A 149 9.79 4.67 5.38
N ARG A 150 10.26 3.61 4.72
CA ARG A 150 11.24 2.65 5.27
C ARG A 150 12.43 3.33 5.94
N ARG A 151 13.03 4.33 5.28
CA ARG A 151 14.24 5.02 5.77
C ARG A 151 14.01 6.07 6.85
N LYS A 152 12.77 6.55 7.00
CA LYS A 152 12.49 7.75 7.81
C LYS A 152 11.41 7.56 8.89
N ALA A 153 10.44 6.67 8.73
CA ALA A 153 9.24 6.63 9.58
C ALA A 153 9.55 6.35 11.07
N LEU A 154 10.60 5.59 11.35
CA LEU A 154 11.07 5.29 12.72
C LEU A 154 12.05 6.34 13.29
N LYS A 155 12.47 7.34 12.49
CA LYS A 155 13.36 8.39 12.97
C LYS A 155 12.61 9.41 13.83
N PRO A 156 13.29 10.17 14.71
CA PRO A 156 12.67 11.24 15.47
C PRO A 156 11.92 12.26 14.60
N ILE A 157 10.85 12.88 15.12
CA ILE A 157 9.99 13.83 14.39
C ILE A 157 10.81 14.91 13.68
N ARG A 158 11.80 15.49 14.37
CA ARG A 158 12.70 16.52 13.82
C ARG A 158 13.41 16.11 12.52
N ARG A 159 13.71 14.81 12.35
CA ARG A 159 14.33 14.27 11.13
C ARG A 159 13.29 13.88 10.07
N ARG A 160 12.06 13.55 10.49
CA ARG A 160 10.93 13.24 9.60
C ARG A 160 10.37 14.49 8.91
N GLN A 161 10.30 15.61 9.64
CA GLN A 161 9.76 16.88 9.16
C GLN A 161 10.72 17.64 8.22
N LYS A 162 11.98 17.21 8.07
CA LYS A 162 12.88 17.79 7.06
C LYS A 162 12.50 17.25 5.67
N GLY A 163 11.87 18.10 4.86
CA GLY A 163 11.39 17.80 3.52
C GLY A 163 9.90 17.46 3.50
N VAL A 164 9.51 16.43 2.74
CA VAL A 164 8.11 15.98 2.64
C VAL A 164 7.64 15.40 3.98
N LEU A 165 6.54 15.94 4.52
CA LEU A 165 5.89 15.43 5.72
C LEU A 165 5.35 14.02 5.47
N LEU A 166 5.65 13.09 6.38
CA LEU A 166 5.18 11.71 6.27
C LEU A 166 3.88 11.53 7.05
N ASP A 167 2.86 11.00 6.39
CA ASP A 167 1.61 10.56 7.00
C ASP A 167 1.74 9.06 7.33
N ILE A 168 2.07 8.79 8.60
CA ILE A 168 2.48 7.46 9.07
C ILE A 168 1.33 6.78 9.79
N VAL A 169 0.88 5.63 9.28
CA VAL A 169 0.04 4.71 10.04
C VAL A 169 0.92 3.97 11.05
N GLN A 170 0.61 4.15 12.33
CA GLN A 170 1.25 3.39 13.40
C GLN A 170 0.49 2.09 13.62
N ILE A 171 1.19 0.97 13.46
CA ILE A 171 0.70 -0.36 13.81
C ILE A 171 1.68 -1.01 14.77
N ASN A 172 1.14 -1.81 15.70
CA ASN A 172 1.91 -2.55 16.68
C ASN A 172 1.62 -4.05 16.58
N TYR A 173 2.37 -4.85 17.34
CA TYR A 173 2.21 -6.30 17.37
C TYR A 173 0.77 -6.74 17.66
N LYS A 174 0.09 -6.14 18.65
CA LYS A 174 -1.27 -6.52 19.05
C LYS A 174 -2.26 -6.33 17.90
N MET A 175 -2.18 -5.19 17.22
CA MET A 175 -3.03 -4.87 16.06
C MET A 175 -2.82 -5.85 14.90
N ILE A 176 -1.57 -6.23 14.63
CA ILE A 176 -1.24 -7.17 13.56
C ILE A 176 -1.72 -8.56 13.94
N LYS A 177 -1.41 -9.03 15.16
CA LYS A 177 -1.87 -10.31 15.72
C LYS A 177 -3.38 -10.48 15.56
N GLU A 178 -4.16 -9.48 15.95
CA GLU A 178 -5.62 -9.54 15.87
C GLU A 178 -6.11 -9.89 14.44
N LYS A 179 -5.53 -9.26 13.42
CA LYS A 179 -5.92 -9.49 12.02
C LYS A 179 -5.30 -10.75 11.41
N LEU A 180 -4.12 -11.17 11.87
CA LEU A 180 -3.56 -12.47 11.51
C LEU A 180 -4.45 -13.62 12.02
N GLU A 181 -5.02 -13.50 13.22
CA GLU A 181 -5.93 -14.51 13.75
C GLU A 181 -7.26 -14.57 12.97
N VAL A 182 -7.80 -13.44 12.51
CA VAL A 182 -8.98 -13.42 11.63
C VAL A 182 -8.73 -14.22 10.35
N THR A 183 -7.58 -14.00 9.73
CA THR A 183 -7.22 -14.66 8.45
C THR A 183 -6.88 -16.15 8.59
N LYS A 184 -6.65 -16.66 9.81
CA LYS A 184 -6.46 -18.10 10.08
C LYS A 184 -7.76 -18.88 10.27
N LYS A 185 -8.85 -18.22 10.66
CA LYS A 185 -10.13 -18.88 11.01
C LYS A 185 -10.93 -19.37 9.80
N ILE A 186 -10.57 -18.94 8.60
CA ILE A 186 -11.22 -19.32 7.36
C ILE A 186 -10.28 -20.31 6.66
N LYS A 187 -10.42 -21.59 6.98
CA LYS A 187 -9.77 -22.72 6.31
C LYS A 187 -10.78 -23.47 5.48
#